data_AF-A0A6J7DFG0-F1
#
_entry.id   AF-A0A6J7DFG0-F1
#
_cell.length_a   1.000
_cell.length_b   1.000
_cell.length_c   1.000
_cell.angle_alpha   90.00
_cell.angle_beta   90.00
_cell.angle_gamma   90.00
#
_symmetry.space_group_name_H-M   'P 1'
#
loop_
_entity.id
_entity.type
_entity.pdbx_description
1 polymer ?
#
loop_
_entity_poly.entity_id
_entity_poly.type
_entity_poly.pdbx_seq_one_letter_code
_entity_poly.pdbx_strand_id
1 'polypeptide(L)'
;MSFPVTDPGLPALSGVNLSRRALVLGGLALGTTFVLAACATAKQSAPVTGGAGNGAITGDVPERPASFLRTSWSTDPFAEGSYSFLAPSAVGTDARTLLAAPVGPLHFAGEGTSSSAPATTHGALESGRRAAAELANIPGTVLVIGAGFAGLAAARALVDAGRDVIVLEARDRTGGRAHTVPFGGAVADLGPSWIHGVTDNPMVQLATEAGVETIAFDYDNEIGGSAKAMAFFDELTDRALDAGNAEARPLSELLPDRLTVAQQWVLSVEVSGEYGEDPSELAIAALDEGKAIRGGDTLLDKGYGAITDHLADGLDIRLEWVVSEIEYGNGGVTVYSAEGAELWADLAVVTLPVGVLRAESVGFTPPLPSDKLDALTGLGSGLLDKLWLGFDDVFWDAEADVINWIDPQNPGLWPFWVNGYKFYGVPVLLAFNGGGVARELADWSDDEVVASAMAALSAMAG
;
A
#
# COMPACT_ATOMS: atom_id res chain seq x y z
N MET A 1 -44.40 -5.41 44.49
CA MET A 1 -43.48 -6.39 45.12
C MET A 1 -42.24 -6.47 44.27
N SER A 2 -41.09 -6.55 44.91
CA SER A 2 -39.78 -6.12 44.43
C SER A 2 -38.86 -7.33 44.23
N PHE A 3 -38.14 -7.39 43.09
CA PHE A 3 -36.80 -8.00 42.79
C PHE A 3 -36.51 -9.48 43.21
N PRO A 4 -35.46 -10.17 42.66
CA PRO A 4 -34.28 -9.65 41.95
C PRO A 4 -33.79 -10.38 40.68
N VAL A 5 -32.81 -9.71 40.07
CA VAL A 5 -31.88 -10.07 38.99
C VAL A 5 -30.84 -11.11 39.47
N THR A 6 -30.40 -12.02 38.60
CA THR A 6 -29.08 -12.67 38.69
C THR A 6 -28.45 -12.85 37.30
N ASP A 7 -27.18 -12.47 37.25
CA ASP A 7 -26.22 -12.47 36.14
C ASP A 7 -25.29 -13.69 36.30
N PRO A 8 -25.03 -14.53 35.27
CA PRO A 8 -24.06 -15.61 35.37
C PRO A 8 -22.68 -15.13 34.90
N GLY A 9 -21.77 -14.95 35.87
CA GLY A 9 -20.42 -14.44 35.68
C GLY A 9 -19.50 -15.31 34.81
N LEU A 10 -18.62 -14.61 34.08
CA LEU A 10 -17.42 -15.11 33.41
C LEU A 10 -16.32 -15.46 34.43
N PRO A 11 -15.53 -16.53 34.21
CA PRO A 11 -14.39 -16.83 35.07
C PRO A 11 -13.20 -15.91 34.74
N ALA A 12 -12.58 -15.37 35.79
CA ALA A 12 -11.32 -14.65 35.71
C ALA A 12 -10.17 -15.63 35.43
N LEU A 13 -9.37 -15.36 34.40
CA LEU A 13 -8.04 -15.94 34.21
C LEU A 13 -7.01 -14.81 34.18
N SER A 14 -6.33 -14.67 35.31
CA SER A 14 -5.12 -13.88 35.48
C SER A 14 -3.93 -14.60 34.86
N GLY A 15 -3.15 -13.90 34.03
CA GLY A 15 -1.77 -14.29 33.76
C GLY A 15 -1.32 -14.12 32.31
N VAL A 16 -1.13 -12.87 31.86
CA VAL A 16 -0.16 -12.55 30.79
C VAL A 16 0.57 -11.27 31.21
N ASN A 17 1.90 -11.31 31.15
CA ASN A 17 2.81 -10.27 31.63
C ASN A 17 2.66 -8.99 30.80
N LEU A 18 2.04 -7.97 31.41
CA LEU A 18 2.22 -6.57 31.08
C LEU A 18 3.28 -5.99 32.04
N SER A 19 4.43 -5.54 31.53
CA SER A 19 5.38 -4.72 32.30
C SER A 19 5.39 -3.31 31.74
N ARG A 20 4.56 -2.38 32.26
CA ARG A 20 4.68 -1.56 33.49
C ARG A 20 5.40 -0.22 33.26
N ARG A 21 4.56 0.80 33.03
CA ARG A 21 4.77 2.25 33.17
C ARG A 21 5.31 2.68 34.55
N ALA A 22 6.08 3.77 34.58
CA ALA A 22 6.19 4.66 35.76
C ALA A 22 6.61 6.11 35.41
N LEU A 23 5.63 7.02 35.52
CA LEU A 23 5.60 8.42 36.01
C LEU A 23 6.90 9.24 36.23
N VAL A 24 6.95 10.50 35.73
CA VAL A 24 7.03 11.80 36.50
C VAL A 24 7.16 13.03 35.56
N LEU A 25 6.47 14.11 35.93
CA LEU A 25 6.32 15.43 35.28
C LEU A 25 7.59 16.33 35.23
N GLY A 26 7.63 17.24 34.24
CA GLY A 26 7.88 18.67 34.50
C GLY A 26 8.67 19.50 33.45
N GLY A 27 8.00 20.43 32.75
CA GLY A 27 8.41 21.85 32.71
C GLY A 27 9.12 22.47 31.47
N LEU A 28 8.32 23.16 30.64
CA LEU A 28 8.52 24.48 29.96
C LEU A 28 9.76 24.84 29.08
N ALA A 29 9.44 25.16 27.81
CA ALA A 29 9.53 26.49 27.15
C ALA A 29 10.68 26.84 26.16
N LEU A 30 10.23 27.04 24.91
CA LEU A 30 10.47 28.14 23.94
C LEU A 30 11.87 28.37 23.33
N GLY A 31 11.92 28.31 21.99
CA GLY A 31 12.99 28.90 21.18
C GLY A 31 12.94 28.53 19.71
N THR A 32 11.94 29.01 18.96
CA THR A 32 11.85 28.88 17.50
C THR A 32 13.01 29.57 16.78
N THR A 33 13.68 28.89 15.86
CA THR A 33 14.41 29.53 14.76
C THR A 33 14.32 28.65 13.51
N PHE A 34 13.61 29.15 12.49
CA PHE A 34 13.52 28.56 11.16
C PHE A 34 14.91 28.47 10.52
N VAL A 35 15.27 27.30 9.98
CA VAL A 35 16.38 27.17 9.04
C VAL A 35 15.86 26.49 7.77
N LEU A 36 15.94 27.22 6.67
CA LEU A 36 15.62 26.79 5.31
C LEU A 36 16.50 25.58 4.92
N ALA A 37 15.86 24.46 4.56
CA ALA A 37 16.52 23.34 3.91
C ALA A 37 16.90 23.74 2.47
N ALA A 38 18.19 23.73 2.16
CA ALA A 38 18.70 23.92 0.82
C ALA A 38 18.75 22.58 0.09
N CYS A 39 18.11 22.51 -1.08
CA CYS A 39 18.23 21.41 -2.04
C CYS A 39 19.71 21.12 -2.34
N ALA A 40 20.14 19.88 -2.12
CA ALA A 40 21.40 19.37 -2.64
C ALA A 40 21.09 18.34 -3.71
N THR A 41 21.34 18.70 -4.97
CA THR A 41 21.34 17.81 -6.12
C THR A 41 22.34 16.66 -5.89
N ALA A 42 21.87 15.41 -5.93
CA ALA A 42 22.71 14.23 -5.90
C ALA A 42 23.69 14.25 -7.09
N LYS A 43 24.99 14.29 -6.80
CA LYS A 43 26.05 13.93 -7.75
C LYS A 43 26.46 12.49 -7.46
N GLN A 44 26.57 11.70 -8.52
CA GLN A 44 27.13 10.34 -8.54
C GLN A 44 28.26 10.16 -7.50
N SER A 45 28.03 9.29 -6.53
CA SER A 45 29.03 8.86 -5.56
C SER A 45 29.84 7.68 -6.11
N ALA A 46 31.16 7.73 -5.89
CA ALA A 46 32.09 6.65 -6.19
C ALA A 46 31.83 5.45 -5.26
N PRO A 47 32.27 4.21 -5.61
CA PRO A 47 32.00 3.02 -4.82
C PRO A 47 32.63 3.16 -3.41
N VAL A 48 31.84 2.83 -2.40
CA VAL A 48 32.30 2.73 -1.02
C VAL A 48 33.18 1.49 -0.91
N THR A 49 34.48 1.67 -0.65
CA THR A 49 35.37 0.57 -0.26
C THR A 49 35.68 0.69 1.23
N GLY A 50 35.32 -0.32 2.04
CA GLY A 50 35.87 -0.50 3.38
C GLY A 50 34.93 -0.31 4.57
N GLY A 51 33.72 -0.87 4.52
CA GLY A 51 32.90 -1.14 5.71
C GLY A 51 32.90 -2.64 6.03
N ALA A 52 32.70 -3.04 7.28
CA ALA A 52 32.29 -4.43 7.53
C ALA A 52 30.89 -4.58 6.94
N GLY A 53 30.71 -5.47 5.95
CA GLY A 53 29.41 -5.77 5.36
C GLY A 53 28.37 -6.20 6.40
N ASN A 54 27.09 -6.30 6.02
CA ASN A 54 26.02 -6.66 6.95
C ASN A 54 25.98 -8.17 7.29
N GLY A 55 26.85 -8.96 6.67
CA GLY A 55 26.95 -10.41 6.86
C GLY A 55 25.90 -11.24 6.10
N ALA A 56 25.02 -10.59 5.32
CA ALA A 56 23.98 -11.28 4.56
C ALA A 56 24.48 -11.87 3.24
N ILE A 57 25.58 -11.34 2.68
CA ILE A 57 26.20 -11.87 1.46
C ILE A 57 27.24 -12.92 1.84
N THR A 58 27.07 -14.13 1.31
CA THR A 58 27.87 -15.33 1.65
C THR A 58 28.82 -15.75 0.52
N GLY A 59 28.61 -15.24 -0.70
CA GLY A 59 29.41 -15.53 -1.89
C GLY A 59 29.79 -14.28 -2.70
N ASP A 60 30.36 -14.50 -3.89
CA ASP A 60 30.73 -13.41 -4.80
C ASP A 60 29.48 -12.79 -5.45
N VAL A 61 29.31 -11.48 -5.30
CA VAL A 61 28.23 -10.73 -5.95
C VAL A 61 28.53 -10.63 -7.45
N PRO A 62 27.62 -11.07 -8.35
CA PRO A 62 27.81 -10.93 -9.79
C PRO A 62 27.80 -9.45 -10.22
N GLU A 63 28.43 -9.11 -11.34
CA GLU A 63 28.47 -7.74 -11.85
C GLU A 63 27.08 -7.20 -12.24
N ARG A 64 26.19 -8.09 -12.70
CA ARG A 64 24.82 -7.77 -13.11
C ARG A 64 23.87 -8.92 -12.75
N PRO A 65 22.57 -8.65 -12.53
CA PRO A 65 21.57 -9.71 -12.48
C PRO A 65 21.40 -10.39 -13.84
N ALA A 66 20.95 -11.64 -13.85
CA ALA A 66 20.59 -12.37 -15.06
C ALA A 66 19.32 -11.79 -15.72
N SER A 67 18.39 -11.29 -14.90
CA SER A 67 17.17 -10.62 -15.33
C SER A 67 16.65 -9.69 -14.25
N PHE A 68 15.85 -8.69 -14.60
CA PHE A 68 15.17 -7.85 -13.62
C PHE A 68 13.75 -7.49 -14.07
N LEU A 69 12.90 -7.13 -13.11
CA LEU A 69 11.63 -6.43 -13.32
C LEU A 69 11.55 -5.27 -12.33
N ARG A 70 10.97 -4.16 -12.77
CA ARG A 70 10.83 -2.96 -11.97
C ARG A 70 9.41 -2.43 -12.08
N THR A 71 8.88 -1.87 -10.99
CA THR A 71 7.63 -1.11 -11.02
C THR A 71 7.90 0.39 -11.15
N SER A 72 6.92 1.10 -11.70
CA SER A 72 6.92 2.57 -11.79
C SER A 72 5.49 3.08 -11.70
N TRP A 73 4.88 2.89 -10.53
CA TRP A 73 3.46 3.18 -10.32
C TRP A 73 3.11 4.68 -10.40
N SER A 74 4.08 5.57 -10.12
CA SER A 74 3.90 7.02 -10.24
C SER A 74 3.80 7.51 -11.67
N THR A 75 4.38 6.79 -12.64
CA THR A 75 4.31 7.14 -14.07
C THR A 75 3.18 6.44 -14.80
N ASP A 76 2.43 5.59 -14.10
CA ASP A 76 1.31 4.85 -14.65
C ASP A 76 0.04 5.71 -14.62
N PRO A 77 -0.52 6.11 -15.78
CA PRO A 77 -1.65 7.05 -15.86
C PRO A 77 -2.97 6.49 -15.30
N PHE A 78 -3.03 5.18 -15.06
CA PHE A 78 -4.22 4.52 -14.51
C PHE A 78 -4.02 4.12 -13.04
N ALA A 79 -2.93 4.56 -12.41
CA ALA A 79 -2.65 4.36 -10.98
C ALA A 79 -2.25 5.67 -10.29
N GLU A 80 -1.32 6.43 -10.88
CA GLU A 80 -0.79 7.69 -10.36
C GLU A 80 -0.24 7.55 -8.92
N GLY A 81 0.42 6.42 -8.65
CA GLY A 81 0.93 6.00 -7.34
C GLY A 81 0.50 4.59 -6.94
N SER A 82 0.97 4.11 -5.78
CA SER A 82 0.70 2.74 -5.31
C SER A 82 -0.06 2.65 -3.99
N TYR A 83 0.03 3.61 -3.08
CA TYR A 83 -0.66 3.61 -1.78
C TYR A 83 -1.50 4.88 -1.62
N SER A 84 -2.68 4.81 -0.99
CA SER A 84 -3.34 6.03 -0.51
C SER A 84 -2.98 6.29 0.95
N PHE A 85 -2.60 7.51 1.28
CA PHE A 85 -2.24 7.88 2.65
C PHE A 85 -3.04 9.08 3.15
N LEU A 86 -3.12 9.22 4.47
CA LEU A 86 -3.75 10.37 5.10
C LEU A 86 -2.74 11.53 5.22
N ALA A 87 -3.01 12.63 4.51
CA ALA A 87 -2.19 13.83 4.54
C ALA A 87 -2.65 14.77 5.69
N PRO A 88 -1.74 15.57 6.29
CA PRO A 88 -2.10 16.61 7.25
C PRO A 88 -3.12 17.57 6.66
N SER A 89 -4.35 17.53 7.16
CA SER A 89 -5.44 18.35 6.61
C SER A 89 -6.51 18.67 7.65
N ALA A 90 -7.34 19.67 7.35
CA ALA A 90 -8.49 20.00 8.20
C ALA A 90 -9.63 18.97 8.12
N VAL A 91 -9.63 18.13 7.07
CA VAL A 91 -10.60 17.06 6.89
C VAL A 91 -10.23 15.84 7.74
N GLY A 92 -8.93 15.60 7.94
CA GLY A 92 -8.46 14.58 8.85
C GLY A 92 -8.98 13.19 8.50
N THR A 93 -9.24 12.37 9.53
CA THR A 93 -9.65 10.97 9.39
C THR A 93 -11.00 10.78 8.68
N ASP A 94 -11.78 11.85 8.52
CA ASP A 94 -13.05 11.80 7.78
C ASP A 94 -12.84 11.73 6.26
N ALA A 95 -11.64 11.98 5.74
CA ALA A 95 -11.37 12.05 4.31
C ALA A 95 -11.81 10.78 3.56
N ARG A 96 -11.53 9.60 4.10
CA ARG A 96 -11.92 8.32 3.47
C ARG A 96 -13.44 8.12 3.47
N THR A 97 -14.11 8.51 4.56
CA THR A 97 -15.57 8.44 4.70
C THR A 97 -16.26 9.39 3.72
N LEU A 98 -15.76 10.62 3.59
CA LEU A 98 -16.27 11.60 2.64
C LEU A 98 -16.04 11.18 1.19
N LEU A 99 -14.88 10.58 0.89
CA LEU A 99 -14.62 10.01 -0.43
C LEU A 99 -15.56 8.84 -0.75
N ALA A 100 -15.87 8.00 0.24
CA ALA A 100 -16.79 6.85 0.09
C ALA A 100 -18.24 7.24 -0.18
N ALA A 101 -18.67 8.44 0.23
CA ALA A 101 -20.07 8.85 0.18
C ALA A 101 -20.63 8.88 -1.27
N PRO A 102 -21.82 8.32 -1.54
CA PRO A 102 -22.43 8.39 -2.86
C PRO A 102 -22.78 9.81 -3.32
N VAL A 103 -22.80 10.05 -4.63
CA VAL A 103 -23.20 11.31 -5.27
C VAL A 103 -24.25 11.01 -6.34
N GLY A 104 -25.53 11.18 -6.00
CA GLY A 104 -26.63 10.83 -6.90
C GLY A 104 -26.53 9.34 -7.29
N PRO A 105 -26.44 9.00 -8.59
CA PRO A 105 -26.29 7.61 -9.05
C PRO A 105 -24.86 7.05 -8.96
N LEU A 106 -23.88 7.83 -8.49
CA LEU A 106 -22.48 7.42 -8.38
C LEU A 106 -22.15 6.90 -6.98
N HIS A 107 -21.61 5.70 -6.90
CA HIS A 107 -21.13 5.06 -5.66
C HIS A 107 -19.62 4.87 -5.74
N PHE A 108 -18.89 5.09 -4.64
CA PHE A 108 -17.42 5.10 -4.65
C PHE A 108 -16.87 3.94 -3.82
N ALA A 109 -15.89 3.24 -4.39
CA ALA A 109 -15.19 2.14 -3.74
C ALA A 109 -13.70 2.15 -4.13
N GLY A 110 -12.88 1.41 -3.38
CA GLY A 110 -11.43 1.45 -3.47
C GLY A 110 -10.79 1.56 -2.09
N GLU A 111 -9.53 1.17 -1.97
CA GLU A 111 -8.82 1.23 -0.68
C GLU A 111 -8.78 2.64 -0.07
N GLY A 112 -8.74 3.69 -0.90
CA GLY A 112 -8.85 5.09 -0.47
C GLY A 112 -10.18 5.46 0.20
N THR A 113 -11.20 4.61 0.08
CA THR A 113 -12.54 4.78 0.68
C THR A 113 -12.74 3.96 1.96
N SER A 114 -11.71 3.24 2.42
CA SER A 114 -11.77 2.36 3.59
C SER A 114 -11.01 2.96 4.77
N SER A 115 -11.70 3.36 5.82
CA SER A 115 -11.06 3.84 7.07
C SER A 115 -10.55 2.69 7.95
N SER A 116 -11.16 1.50 7.85
CA SER A 116 -10.77 0.33 8.64
C SER A 116 -9.57 -0.41 8.07
N ALA A 117 -9.30 -0.26 6.77
CA ALA A 117 -8.29 -1.00 6.04
C ALA A 117 -7.76 -0.23 4.81
N PRO A 118 -7.28 1.02 4.96
CA PRO A 118 -6.78 1.76 3.82
C PRO A 118 -5.52 1.14 3.22
N ALA A 119 -5.21 1.47 1.96
CA ALA A 119 -4.02 1.00 1.25
C ALA A 119 -3.87 -0.54 1.14
N THR A 120 -4.92 -1.30 1.41
CA THR A 120 -4.89 -2.77 1.38
C THR A 120 -5.81 -3.36 0.32
N THR A 121 -5.50 -4.59 -0.11
CA THR A 121 -6.34 -5.37 -1.03
C THR A 121 -7.69 -5.73 -0.43
N HIS A 122 -7.73 -6.10 0.85
CA HIS A 122 -8.99 -6.40 1.54
C HIS A 122 -9.85 -5.15 1.75
N GLY A 123 -9.28 -3.98 2.05
CA GLY A 123 -10.04 -2.73 2.08
C GLY A 123 -10.64 -2.35 0.73
N ALA A 124 -9.93 -2.61 -0.37
CA ALA A 124 -10.50 -2.48 -1.71
C ALA A 124 -11.65 -3.48 -1.94
N LEU A 125 -11.46 -4.76 -1.62
CA LEU A 125 -12.48 -5.80 -1.74
C LEU A 125 -13.76 -5.46 -0.96
N GLU A 126 -13.61 -5.10 0.32
CA GLU A 126 -14.71 -4.80 1.22
C GLU A 126 -15.46 -3.52 0.83
N SER A 127 -14.74 -2.48 0.40
CA SER A 127 -15.37 -1.26 -0.11
C SER A 127 -16.16 -1.51 -1.41
N GLY A 128 -15.68 -2.41 -2.28
CA GLY A 128 -16.43 -2.88 -3.45
C GLY A 128 -17.74 -3.57 -3.07
N ARG A 129 -17.69 -4.51 -2.12
CA ARG A 129 -18.88 -5.18 -1.57
C ARG A 129 -19.84 -4.20 -0.90
N ARG A 130 -19.32 -3.20 -0.19
CA ARG A 130 -20.13 -2.11 0.40
C ARG A 130 -20.89 -1.34 -0.69
N ALA A 131 -20.21 -0.87 -1.74
CA ALA A 131 -20.85 -0.14 -2.83
C ALA A 131 -21.91 -1.00 -3.54
N ALA A 132 -21.66 -2.30 -3.75
CA ALA A 132 -22.66 -3.22 -4.27
C ALA A 132 -23.89 -3.33 -3.35
N ALA A 133 -23.69 -3.40 -2.02
CA ALA A 133 -24.79 -3.47 -1.05
C ALA A 133 -25.65 -2.20 -1.04
N GLU A 134 -25.04 -1.02 -1.22
CA GLU A 134 -25.76 0.26 -1.38
C GLU A 134 -26.70 0.24 -2.61
N LEU A 135 -26.31 -0.49 -3.67
CA LEU A 135 -27.04 -0.60 -4.93
C LEU A 135 -27.97 -1.81 -5.04
N ALA A 136 -27.88 -2.79 -4.14
CA ALA A 136 -28.50 -4.11 -4.29
C ALA A 136 -30.03 -4.05 -4.52
N ASN A 137 -30.71 -3.06 -3.94
CA ASN A 137 -32.17 -2.89 -4.03
C ASN A 137 -32.62 -1.74 -4.94
N ILE A 138 -31.69 -1.07 -5.61
CA ILE A 138 -32.00 -0.01 -6.57
C ILE A 138 -32.08 -0.65 -7.95
N PRO A 139 -33.22 -0.60 -8.67
CA PRO A 139 -33.35 -1.23 -9.97
C PRO A 139 -32.52 -0.51 -11.04
N GLY A 140 -32.17 -1.23 -12.11
CA GLY A 140 -31.45 -0.68 -13.25
C GLY A 140 -30.18 -1.45 -13.61
N THR A 141 -29.50 -0.98 -14.64
CA THR A 141 -28.18 -1.41 -15.10
C THR A 141 -27.08 -0.71 -14.30
N VAL A 142 -25.93 -1.36 -14.12
CA VAL A 142 -24.81 -0.80 -13.36
C VAL A 142 -23.53 -0.83 -14.20
N LEU A 143 -22.85 0.31 -14.30
CA LEU A 143 -21.46 0.35 -14.77
C LEU A 143 -20.50 0.26 -13.58
N VAL A 144 -19.46 -0.55 -13.69
CA VAL A 144 -18.34 -0.54 -12.74
C VAL A 144 -17.11 -0.02 -13.45
N ILE A 145 -16.52 1.05 -12.93
CA ILE A 145 -15.38 1.72 -13.54
C ILE A 145 -14.10 1.28 -12.82
N GLY A 146 -13.28 0.47 -13.50
CA GLY A 146 -12.08 -0.18 -13.00
C GLY A 146 -12.32 -1.66 -12.66
N ALA A 147 -11.42 -2.54 -13.08
CA ALA A 147 -11.41 -3.98 -12.80
C ALA A 147 -10.29 -4.38 -11.82
N GLY A 148 -9.98 -3.51 -10.86
CA GLY A 148 -9.19 -3.88 -9.67
C GLY A 148 -10.03 -4.60 -8.61
N PHE A 149 -9.45 -4.90 -7.45
CA PHE A 149 -10.16 -5.61 -6.35
C PHE A 149 -11.52 -5.01 -5.99
N ALA A 150 -11.61 -3.68 -5.86
CA ALA A 150 -12.86 -3.01 -5.53
C ALA A 150 -13.93 -3.18 -6.63
N GLY A 151 -13.55 -2.98 -7.89
CA GLY A 151 -14.46 -3.12 -9.01
C GLY A 151 -14.92 -4.55 -9.23
N LEU A 152 -13.98 -5.51 -9.22
CA LEU A 152 -14.30 -6.94 -9.36
C LEU A 152 -15.18 -7.44 -8.21
N ALA A 153 -14.93 -7.00 -6.98
CA ALA A 153 -15.76 -7.35 -5.84
C ALA A 153 -17.17 -6.76 -5.94
N ALA A 154 -17.30 -5.50 -6.36
CA ALA A 154 -18.59 -4.85 -6.57
C ALA A 154 -19.37 -5.56 -7.69
N ALA A 155 -18.72 -5.80 -8.83
CA ALA A 155 -19.33 -6.45 -9.98
C ALA A 155 -19.79 -7.87 -9.65
N ARG A 156 -18.94 -8.68 -9.00
CA ARG A 156 -19.31 -10.02 -8.53
C ARG A 156 -20.54 -9.99 -7.63
N ALA A 157 -20.52 -9.17 -6.58
CA ALA A 157 -21.62 -9.09 -5.62
C ALA A 157 -22.94 -8.64 -6.29
N LEU A 158 -22.88 -7.74 -7.27
CA LEU A 158 -24.05 -7.30 -8.03
C LEU A 158 -24.57 -8.38 -9.00
N VAL A 159 -23.68 -9.07 -9.71
CA VAL A 159 -24.05 -10.19 -10.59
C VAL A 159 -24.66 -11.34 -9.80
N ASP A 160 -24.10 -11.68 -8.64
CA ASP A 160 -24.65 -12.71 -7.74
C ASP A 160 -26.03 -12.31 -7.19
N ALA A 161 -26.29 -11.01 -7.06
CA ALA A 161 -27.61 -10.45 -6.74
C ALA A 161 -28.56 -10.36 -7.95
N GLY A 162 -28.17 -10.87 -9.12
CA GLY A 162 -28.97 -10.89 -10.35
C GLY A 162 -29.11 -9.54 -11.05
N ARG A 163 -28.17 -8.61 -10.81
CA ARG A 163 -28.13 -7.30 -11.46
C ARG A 163 -27.42 -7.39 -12.82
N ASP A 164 -27.75 -6.47 -13.73
CA ASP A 164 -27.07 -6.32 -15.02
C ASP A 164 -25.88 -5.38 -14.87
N VAL A 165 -24.66 -5.88 -15.13
CA VAL A 165 -23.41 -5.22 -14.80
C VAL A 165 -22.42 -5.30 -15.96
N ILE A 166 -21.83 -4.17 -16.31
CA ILE A 166 -20.69 -4.09 -17.24
C ILE A 166 -19.53 -3.43 -16.50
N VAL A 167 -18.35 -4.06 -16.55
CA VAL A 167 -17.11 -3.50 -16.00
C VAL A 167 -16.30 -2.87 -17.13
N LEU A 168 -15.82 -1.64 -16.92
CA LEU A 168 -14.99 -0.90 -17.86
C LEU A 168 -13.59 -0.77 -17.28
N GLU A 169 -12.58 -1.29 -17.97
CA GLU A 169 -11.19 -1.30 -17.53
C GLU A 169 -10.30 -0.65 -18.60
N ALA A 170 -9.47 0.30 -18.16
CA ALA A 170 -8.61 1.06 -19.05
C ALA A 170 -7.47 0.20 -19.64
N ARG A 171 -7.00 -0.79 -18.90
CA ARG A 171 -5.89 -1.66 -19.30
C ARG A 171 -6.36 -2.82 -20.17
N ASP A 172 -5.40 -3.50 -20.76
CA ASP A 172 -5.53 -4.79 -21.45
C ASP A 172 -5.63 -5.99 -20.51
N ARG A 173 -5.78 -5.74 -19.19
CA ARG A 173 -5.84 -6.74 -18.14
C ARG A 173 -6.69 -6.27 -16.95
N THR A 174 -7.18 -7.23 -16.18
CA THR A 174 -7.79 -6.99 -14.86
C THR A 174 -6.73 -6.82 -13.77
N GLY A 175 -7.19 -6.57 -12.54
CA GLY A 175 -6.40 -6.56 -11.31
C GLY A 175 -5.89 -5.18 -10.89
N GLY A 176 -5.80 -4.22 -11.81
CA GLY A 176 -5.33 -2.86 -11.50
C GLY A 176 -3.91 -2.88 -10.93
N ARG A 177 -3.73 -2.40 -9.69
CA ARG A 177 -2.44 -2.48 -8.96
C ARG A 177 -2.08 -3.91 -8.55
N ALA A 178 -3.03 -4.84 -8.45
CA ALA A 178 -2.74 -6.27 -8.31
C ALA A 178 -2.34 -6.84 -9.67
N HIS A 179 -1.03 -6.89 -9.93
CA HIS A 179 -0.47 -7.34 -11.19
C HIS A 179 0.63 -8.36 -10.94
N THR A 180 0.38 -9.59 -11.35
CA THR A 180 1.31 -10.71 -11.24
C THR A 180 1.84 -11.07 -12.62
N VAL A 181 3.14 -11.26 -12.74
CA VAL A 181 3.79 -11.68 -13.99
C VAL A 181 4.75 -12.86 -13.74
N PRO A 182 5.01 -13.74 -14.72
CA PRO A 182 6.05 -14.75 -14.59
C PRO A 182 7.43 -14.11 -14.46
N PHE A 183 8.26 -14.59 -13.52
CA PHE A 183 9.64 -14.11 -13.36
C PHE A 183 10.53 -15.14 -12.67
N GLY A 184 11.76 -15.33 -13.16
CA GLY A 184 12.77 -16.14 -12.48
C GLY A 184 12.39 -17.61 -12.23
N GLY A 185 11.45 -18.18 -12.97
CA GLY A 185 10.93 -19.54 -12.73
C GLY A 185 9.77 -19.62 -11.72
N ALA A 186 9.32 -18.48 -11.20
CA ALA A 186 8.17 -18.32 -10.33
C ALA A 186 7.26 -17.18 -10.84
N VAL A 187 6.54 -16.51 -9.94
CA VAL A 187 5.76 -15.31 -10.21
C VAL A 187 6.30 -14.11 -9.44
N ALA A 188 6.14 -12.93 -10.02
CA ALA A 188 6.45 -11.65 -9.41
C ALA A 188 5.17 -10.82 -9.29
N ASP A 189 4.80 -10.51 -8.05
CA ASP A 189 3.76 -9.54 -7.75
C ASP A 189 4.34 -8.11 -7.80
N LEU A 190 3.97 -7.39 -8.85
CA LEU A 190 4.38 -6.01 -9.11
C LEU A 190 3.67 -5.01 -8.17
N GLY A 191 2.53 -5.41 -7.58
CA GLY A 191 1.81 -4.59 -6.57
C GLY A 191 1.75 -5.27 -5.20
N PRO A 192 0.60 -5.62 -4.64
CA PRO A 192 0.52 -6.34 -3.38
C PRO A 192 1.17 -7.73 -3.49
N SER A 193 1.92 -8.17 -2.46
CA SER A 193 2.49 -9.54 -2.39
C SER A 193 2.12 -10.28 -1.11
N TRP A 194 1.77 -9.56 -0.04
CA TRP A 194 1.41 -10.14 1.25
C TRP A 194 -0.09 -10.10 1.48
N ILE A 195 -0.61 -11.13 2.14
CA ILE A 195 -1.82 -11.02 2.97
C ILE A 195 -1.34 -10.76 4.39
N HIS A 196 -1.61 -9.56 4.90
CA HIS A 196 -1.30 -9.19 6.27
C HIS A 196 -2.40 -9.65 7.23
N GLY A 197 -2.02 -10.35 8.29
CA GLY A 197 -2.89 -10.89 9.32
C GLY A 197 -3.87 -11.96 8.80
N VAL A 198 -3.49 -13.22 8.86
CA VAL A 198 -4.29 -14.32 8.27
C VAL A 198 -5.53 -14.77 9.06
N THR A 199 -5.79 -14.23 10.26
CA THR A 199 -6.86 -14.80 11.13
C THR A 199 -8.26 -14.49 10.62
N ASP A 200 -8.50 -13.22 10.30
CA ASP A 200 -9.83 -12.68 9.98
C ASP A 200 -9.84 -11.98 8.60
N ASN A 201 -8.79 -12.17 7.79
CA ASN A 201 -8.64 -11.48 6.51
C ASN A 201 -9.35 -12.23 5.37
N PRO A 202 -10.32 -11.60 4.68
CA PRO A 202 -11.10 -12.26 3.63
C PRO A 202 -10.26 -12.72 2.43
N MET A 203 -9.05 -12.19 2.26
CA MET A 203 -8.14 -12.61 1.20
C MET A 203 -7.67 -14.05 1.38
N VAL A 204 -7.61 -14.59 2.59
CA VAL A 204 -7.20 -16.00 2.82
C VAL A 204 -8.23 -16.97 2.23
N GLN A 205 -9.51 -16.68 2.45
CA GLN A 205 -10.60 -17.47 1.86
C GLN A 205 -10.57 -17.36 0.33
N LEU A 206 -10.44 -16.15 -0.21
CA LEU A 206 -10.38 -15.94 -1.66
C LEU A 206 -9.15 -16.60 -2.30
N ALA A 207 -7.99 -16.57 -1.65
CA ALA A 207 -6.81 -17.30 -2.10
C ALA A 207 -7.11 -18.80 -2.20
N THR A 208 -7.75 -19.37 -1.17
CA THR A 208 -8.17 -20.78 -1.18
C THR A 208 -9.13 -21.09 -2.33
N GLU A 209 -10.15 -20.24 -2.54
CA GLU A 209 -11.14 -20.39 -3.62
C GLU A 209 -10.51 -20.27 -5.02
N ALA A 210 -9.48 -19.42 -5.16
CA ALA A 210 -8.68 -19.27 -6.35
C ALA A 210 -7.61 -20.37 -6.54
N GLY A 211 -7.50 -21.31 -5.58
CA GLY A 211 -6.50 -22.37 -5.60
C GLY A 211 -5.06 -21.88 -5.41
N VAL A 212 -4.88 -20.78 -4.67
CA VAL A 212 -3.60 -20.18 -4.29
C VAL A 212 -3.21 -20.67 -2.89
N GLU A 213 -1.96 -21.11 -2.75
CA GLU A 213 -1.39 -21.53 -1.47
C GLU A 213 -0.65 -20.36 -0.80
N THR A 214 -0.80 -20.28 0.52
CA THR A 214 -0.18 -19.25 1.37
C THR A 214 1.13 -19.77 1.96
N ILE A 215 2.20 -18.98 1.84
CA ILE A 215 3.55 -19.28 2.36
C ILE A 215 3.82 -18.34 3.53
N ALA A 216 4.00 -18.88 4.75
CA ALA A 216 4.23 -18.05 5.93
C ALA A 216 5.50 -17.19 5.78
N PHE A 217 5.42 -15.94 6.22
CA PHE A 217 6.52 -14.98 6.18
C PHE A 217 6.88 -14.55 7.60
N ASP A 218 8.17 -14.62 7.96
CA ASP A 218 8.66 -14.27 9.30
C ASP A 218 9.55 -13.02 9.26
N TYR A 219 8.99 -11.88 9.65
CA TYR A 219 9.73 -10.62 9.77
C TYR A 219 10.83 -10.66 10.83
N ASP A 220 10.73 -11.54 11.85
CA ASP A 220 11.77 -11.68 12.87
C ASP A 220 12.99 -12.46 12.35
N ASN A 221 12.84 -13.20 11.23
CA ASN A 221 13.93 -13.91 10.56
C ASN A 221 14.71 -12.98 9.60
N GLU A 222 15.27 -11.91 10.16
CA GLU A 222 15.98 -10.86 9.43
C GLU A 222 17.50 -10.83 9.71
N ILE A 223 18.26 -10.30 8.75
CA ILE A 223 19.68 -9.97 8.90
C ILE A 223 19.92 -8.50 8.52
N GLY A 224 20.85 -7.84 9.21
CA GLY A 224 21.27 -6.47 8.87
C GLY A 224 20.40 -5.34 9.44
N GLY A 225 19.37 -5.68 10.22
CA GLY A 225 18.48 -4.73 10.90
C GLY A 225 19.08 -4.10 12.16
N SER A 226 18.29 -3.29 12.87
CA SER A 226 18.71 -2.60 14.10
C SER A 226 17.61 -2.57 15.16
N ALA A 227 17.72 -3.46 16.15
CA ALA A 227 16.78 -3.52 17.27
C ALA A 227 16.63 -2.19 18.04
N LYS A 228 17.70 -1.37 18.10
CA LYS A 228 17.63 -0.03 18.71
C LYS A 228 16.81 0.95 17.87
N ALA A 229 16.87 0.84 16.55
CA ALA A 229 16.06 1.66 15.66
C ALA A 229 14.59 1.23 15.72
N MET A 230 14.32 -0.07 15.79
CA MET A 230 12.97 -0.61 16.03
C MET A 230 12.37 -0.07 17.33
N ALA A 231 13.11 -0.13 18.44
CA ALA A 231 12.65 0.46 19.70
C ALA A 231 12.36 1.97 19.61
N PHE A 232 13.11 2.71 18.78
CA PHE A 232 12.81 4.12 18.51
C PHE A 232 11.50 4.30 17.73
N PHE A 233 11.21 3.41 16.78
CA PHE A 233 9.95 3.43 16.03
C PHE A 233 8.76 3.07 16.93
N ASP A 234 8.91 2.10 17.82
CA ASP A 234 7.89 1.79 18.85
C ASP A 234 7.57 3.03 19.71
N GLU A 235 8.60 3.73 20.19
CA GLU A 235 8.43 4.97 20.94
C GLU A 235 7.80 6.11 20.12
N LEU A 236 8.02 6.14 18.80
CA LEU A 236 7.35 7.10 17.90
C LEU A 236 5.86 6.78 17.79
N THR A 237 5.52 5.51 17.59
CA THR A 237 4.14 5.04 17.48
C THR A 237 3.36 5.30 18.78
N ASP A 238 3.95 5.04 19.94
CA ASP A 238 3.36 5.38 21.25
C ASP A 238 3.09 6.88 21.37
N ARG A 239 4.03 7.74 20.94
CA ARG A 239 3.84 9.20 20.95
C ARG A 239 2.77 9.66 19.97
N ALA A 240 2.65 9.01 18.81
CA ALA A 240 1.61 9.31 17.82
C ALA A 240 0.22 8.97 18.37
N LEU A 241 0.08 7.80 19.01
CA LEU A 241 -1.14 7.38 19.70
C LEU A 241 -1.52 8.35 20.84
N ASP A 242 -0.55 8.75 21.66
CA ASP A 242 -0.77 9.70 22.75
C ASP A 242 -1.08 11.13 22.28
N ALA A 243 -0.67 11.50 21.05
CA ALA A 243 -0.99 12.81 20.47
C ALA A 243 -2.47 12.94 20.04
N GLY A 244 -3.21 11.83 19.96
CA GLY A 244 -4.61 11.79 19.56
C GLY A 244 -4.85 12.23 18.12
N ASN A 245 -6.06 12.73 17.82
CA ASN A 245 -6.46 13.27 16.52
C ASN A 245 -5.75 14.61 16.21
N ALA A 246 -4.44 14.54 16.02
CA ALA A 246 -3.61 15.60 15.46
C ALA A 246 -3.73 15.59 13.93
N GLU A 247 -4.96 15.63 13.42
CA GLU A 247 -5.36 15.40 12.02
C GLU A 247 -4.66 16.31 11.00
N ALA A 248 -4.25 17.50 11.44
CA ALA A 248 -3.56 18.50 10.61
C ALA A 248 -2.05 18.61 10.88
N ARG A 249 -1.44 17.68 11.62
CA ARG A 249 -0.02 17.73 11.99
C ARG A 249 0.75 16.57 11.33
N PRO A 250 1.90 16.85 10.71
CA PRO A 250 2.72 15.80 10.12
C PRO A 250 3.45 14.99 11.19
N LEU A 251 3.71 13.71 10.90
CA LEU A 251 4.43 12.78 11.76
C LEU A 251 5.83 13.30 12.11
N SER A 252 6.45 14.06 11.21
CA SER A 252 7.76 14.68 11.42
C SER A 252 7.83 15.58 12.65
N GLU A 253 6.70 16.14 13.12
CA GLU A 253 6.69 16.95 14.35
C GLU A 253 7.00 16.14 15.62
N LEU A 254 6.84 14.82 15.58
CA LEU A 254 7.17 13.93 16.69
C LEU A 254 8.62 13.44 16.62
N LEU A 255 9.34 13.72 15.53
CA LEU A 255 10.72 13.29 15.36
C LEU A 255 11.70 14.23 16.08
N PRO A 256 12.86 13.74 16.53
CA PRO A 256 13.93 14.60 17.02
C PRO A 256 14.53 15.42 15.88
N ASP A 257 15.12 16.58 16.21
CA ASP A 257 15.78 17.47 15.23
C ASP A 257 16.88 16.80 14.40
N ARG A 258 17.50 15.74 14.94
CA ARG A 258 18.57 14.99 14.27
C ARG A 258 18.35 13.50 14.45
N LEU A 259 18.15 12.81 13.34
CA LEU A 259 18.05 11.36 13.27
C LEU A 259 19.43 10.74 13.02
N THR A 260 19.72 9.66 13.71
CA THR A 260 20.85 8.78 13.36
C THR A 260 20.57 8.02 12.05
N VAL A 261 21.61 7.49 11.41
CA VAL A 261 21.50 6.67 10.20
C VAL A 261 20.52 5.50 10.38
N ALA A 262 20.61 4.77 11.49
CA ALA A 262 19.69 3.67 11.78
C ALA A 262 18.24 4.14 12.01
N GLN A 263 18.03 5.33 12.59
CA GLN A 263 16.68 5.90 12.74
C GLN A 263 16.09 6.38 11.40
N GLN A 264 16.92 6.84 10.47
CA GLN A 264 16.46 7.17 9.11
C GLN A 264 16.09 5.90 8.34
N TRP A 265 16.88 4.84 8.47
CA TRP A 265 16.57 3.53 7.89
C TRP A 265 15.23 2.99 8.39
N VAL A 266 15.00 2.92 9.70
CA VAL A 266 13.74 2.36 10.22
C VAL A 266 12.53 3.19 9.80
N LEU A 267 12.63 4.52 9.71
CA LEU A 267 11.55 5.35 9.16
C LEU A 267 11.32 5.08 7.67
N SER A 268 12.37 4.78 6.90
CA SER A 268 12.21 4.42 5.50
C SER A 268 11.49 3.08 5.31
N VAL A 269 11.71 2.11 6.21
CA VAL A 269 11.04 0.81 6.17
C VAL A 269 9.61 0.93 6.70
N GLU A 270 9.46 1.36 7.96
CA GLU A 270 8.21 1.30 8.72
C GLU A 270 7.24 2.47 8.45
N VAL A 271 7.70 3.53 7.77
CA VAL A 271 6.85 4.67 7.38
C VAL A 271 6.80 4.80 5.88
N SER A 272 7.93 5.13 5.23
CA SER A 272 7.93 5.35 3.79
C SER A 272 7.58 4.07 3.02
N GLY A 273 8.00 2.90 3.52
CA GLY A 273 7.67 1.59 2.94
C GLY A 273 6.20 1.21 3.13
N GLU A 274 5.65 1.40 4.33
CA GLU A 274 4.29 0.97 4.68
C GLU A 274 3.18 1.92 4.19
N TYR A 275 3.44 3.23 4.18
CA TYR A 275 2.44 4.25 3.80
C TYR A 275 2.72 4.87 2.42
N GLY A 276 3.87 4.57 1.82
CA GLY A 276 4.30 5.14 0.56
C GLY A 276 4.69 6.62 0.63
N GLU A 277 4.93 7.17 1.82
CA GLU A 277 5.21 8.60 1.99
C GLU A 277 6.12 8.88 3.19
N ASP A 278 6.88 9.98 3.10
CA ASP A 278 7.80 10.41 4.14
C ASP A 278 7.08 11.07 5.34
N PRO A 279 7.66 11.02 6.56
CA PRO A 279 7.03 11.55 7.76
C PRO A 279 6.59 13.02 7.71
N SER A 280 7.14 13.84 6.82
CA SER A 280 6.78 15.25 6.67
C SER A 280 5.45 15.48 5.98
N GLU A 281 4.99 14.53 5.17
CA GLU A 281 3.74 14.63 4.39
C GLU A 281 2.66 13.67 4.93
N LEU A 282 3.01 12.78 5.86
CA LEU A 282 2.09 11.84 6.50
C LEU A 282 1.50 12.43 7.78
N ALA A 283 0.18 12.40 7.94
CA ALA A 283 -0.46 12.84 9.18
C ALA A 283 -0.10 11.93 10.36
N ILE A 284 0.01 12.47 11.57
CA ILE A 284 0.19 11.66 12.79
C ILE A 284 -0.92 10.59 12.92
N ALA A 285 -2.15 10.95 12.56
CA ALA A 285 -3.31 10.07 12.61
C ALA A 285 -3.23 8.90 11.61
N ALA A 286 -2.39 8.98 10.58
CA ALA A 286 -2.22 7.89 9.61
C ALA A 286 -1.71 6.61 10.28
N LEU A 287 -0.87 6.74 11.32
CA LEU A 287 -0.36 5.61 12.09
C LEU A 287 -1.43 4.88 12.90
N ASP A 288 -2.67 5.36 12.94
CA ASP A 288 -3.78 4.68 13.62
C ASP A 288 -4.79 4.02 12.67
N GLU A 289 -4.72 4.30 11.37
CA GLU A 289 -5.59 3.64 10.41
C GLU A 289 -5.19 2.15 10.21
N GLY A 290 -6.14 1.28 9.85
CA GLY A 290 -5.80 -0.07 9.36
C GLY A 290 -5.46 -1.15 10.40
N LYS A 291 -5.49 -0.87 11.70
CA LYS A 291 -5.02 -1.79 12.76
C LYS A 291 -5.95 -2.96 13.13
N ALA A 292 -6.95 -3.27 12.31
CA ALA A 292 -8.03 -4.18 12.71
C ALA A 292 -7.72 -5.68 12.57
N ILE A 293 -6.72 -6.07 11.77
CA ILE A 293 -6.48 -7.47 11.40
C ILE A 293 -5.33 -8.07 12.22
N ARG A 294 -5.50 -9.34 12.63
CA ARG A 294 -4.57 -10.10 13.48
C ARG A 294 -4.07 -11.37 12.77
N GLY A 295 -2.95 -11.89 13.25
CA GLY A 295 -2.34 -13.13 12.75
C GLY A 295 -0.98 -12.85 12.12
N GLY A 296 -0.29 -13.90 11.69
CA GLY A 296 0.94 -13.76 10.91
C GLY A 296 0.64 -13.33 9.47
N ASP A 297 1.71 -13.09 8.73
CA ASP A 297 1.67 -12.61 7.36
C ASP A 297 2.11 -13.70 6.38
N THR A 298 1.63 -13.62 5.15
CA THR A 298 1.87 -14.67 4.17
C THR A 298 2.00 -14.16 2.74
N LEU A 299 2.94 -14.76 2.01
CA LEU A 299 3.11 -14.64 0.57
C LEU A 299 2.23 -15.65 -0.17
N LEU A 300 2.10 -15.49 -1.49
CA LEU A 300 1.25 -16.30 -2.35
C LEU A 300 2.07 -17.04 -3.40
N ASP A 301 1.90 -18.36 -3.52
CA ASP A 301 2.64 -19.19 -4.49
C ASP A 301 2.36 -18.82 -5.96
N LYS A 302 1.16 -18.31 -6.24
CA LYS A 302 0.67 -17.91 -7.56
C LYS A 302 0.40 -16.42 -7.70
N GLY A 303 0.75 -15.63 -6.68
CA GLY A 303 0.55 -14.20 -6.63
C GLY A 303 -0.92 -13.77 -6.59
N TYR A 304 -1.14 -12.45 -6.46
CA TYR A 304 -2.47 -11.86 -6.32
C TYR A 304 -3.33 -11.91 -7.59
N GLY A 305 -2.70 -12.01 -8.77
CA GLY A 305 -3.35 -12.08 -10.07
C GLY A 305 -4.31 -13.26 -10.20
N ALA A 306 -3.95 -14.41 -9.64
CA ALA A 306 -4.82 -15.58 -9.60
C ALA A 306 -6.13 -15.32 -8.83
N ILE A 307 -6.09 -14.47 -7.79
CA ILE A 307 -7.28 -14.10 -7.02
C ILE A 307 -8.15 -13.12 -7.83
N THR A 308 -7.54 -12.15 -8.52
CA THR A 308 -8.30 -11.24 -9.38
C THR A 308 -8.91 -11.94 -10.59
N ASP A 309 -8.22 -12.92 -11.16
CA ASP A 309 -8.74 -13.76 -12.25
C ASP A 309 -9.94 -14.58 -11.78
N HIS A 310 -9.85 -15.17 -10.58
CA HIS A 310 -10.97 -15.87 -9.95
C HIS A 310 -12.19 -14.96 -9.76
N LEU A 311 -12.00 -13.72 -9.28
CA LEU A 311 -13.10 -12.75 -9.14
C LEU A 311 -13.67 -12.31 -10.49
N ALA A 312 -12.85 -12.23 -11.54
CA ALA A 312 -13.24 -11.80 -12.87
C ALA A 312 -14.03 -12.86 -13.66
N ASP A 313 -13.92 -14.15 -13.30
CA ASP A 313 -14.45 -15.26 -14.10
C ASP A 313 -15.96 -15.14 -14.42
N GLY A 314 -16.30 -14.98 -15.70
CA GLY A 314 -17.69 -14.87 -16.15
C GLY A 314 -18.35 -13.50 -15.95
N LEU A 315 -17.62 -12.46 -15.56
CA LEU A 315 -18.11 -11.07 -15.60
C LEU A 315 -18.02 -10.50 -17.03
N ASP A 316 -18.93 -9.58 -17.40
CA ASP A 316 -18.79 -8.77 -18.62
C ASP A 316 -17.78 -7.64 -18.36
N ILE A 317 -16.53 -7.84 -18.79
CA ILE A 317 -15.44 -6.89 -18.63
C ILE A 317 -14.99 -6.40 -20.00
N ARG A 318 -15.02 -5.08 -20.20
CA ARG A 318 -14.51 -4.40 -21.39
C ARG A 318 -13.15 -3.81 -21.07
N LEU A 319 -12.11 -4.52 -21.50
CA LEU A 319 -10.73 -4.08 -21.44
C LEU A 319 -10.46 -2.99 -22.50
N GLU A 320 -9.35 -2.27 -22.33
CA GLU A 320 -8.93 -1.17 -23.19
C GLU A 320 -10.00 -0.08 -23.35
N TRP A 321 -10.91 0.02 -22.37
CA TRP A 321 -11.98 1.01 -22.34
C TRP A 321 -11.58 2.14 -21.39
N VAL A 322 -10.75 3.07 -21.89
CA VAL A 322 -10.23 4.19 -21.11
C VAL A 322 -11.33 5.23 -20.91
N VAL A 323 -11.92 5.30 -19.72
CA VAL A 323 -12.87 6.34 -19.34
C VAL A 323 -12.19 7.71 -19.36
N SER A 324 -12.81 8.71 -20.00
CA SER A 324 -12.35 10.10 -20.02
C SER A 324 -13.33 11.08 -19.37
N GLU A 325 -14.64 10.80 -19.41
CA GLU A 325 -15.67 11.64 -18.80
C GLU A 325 -16.84 10.81 -18.26
N ILE A 326 -17.43 11.27 -17.16
CA ILE A 326 -18.62 10.71 -16.53
C ILE A 326 -19.65 11.84 -16.36
N GLU A 327 -20.73 11.76 -17.14
CA GLU A 327 -21.91 12.60 -16.97
C GLU A 327 -22.93 11.89 -16.06
N TYR A 328 -23.49 12.59 -15.08
CA TYR A 328 -24.43 11.97 -14.14
C TYR A 328 -25.54 12.92 -13.66
N GLY A 329 -26.68 12.34 -13.29
CA GLY A 329 -27.80 13.08 -12.71
C GLY A 329 -29.01 12.20 -12.47
N ASN A 330 -30.20 12.82 -12.40
CA ASN A 330 -31.46 12.09 -12.13
C ASN A 330 -31.82 11.07 -13.23
N GLY A 331 -31.20 11.17 -14.42
CA GLY A 331 -31.43 10.28 -15.57
C GLY A 331 -30.44 9.13 -15.69
N GLY A 332 -29.57 8.92 -14.69
CA GLY A 332 -28.53 7.88 -14.71
C GLY A 332 -27.13 8.44 -14.95
N VAL A 333 -26.28 7.60 -15.52
CA VAL A 333 -24.85 7.84 -15.76
C VAL A 333 -24.52 7.54 -17.21
N THR A 334 -23.88 8.49 -17.89
CA THR A 334 -23.24 8.27 -19.19
C THR A 334 -21.74 8.36 -19.01
N VAL A 335 -21.03 7.33 -19.44
CA VAL A 335 -19.57 7.26 -19.41
C VAL A 335 -19.06 7.37 -20.84
N TYR A 336 -18.06 8.23 -21.06
CA TYR A 336 -17.38 8.42 -22.33
C TYR A 336 -15.96 7.86 -22.25
N SER A 337 -15.54 7.20 -23.31
CA SER A 337 -14.17 6.75 -23.47
C SER A 337 -13.30 7.80 -24.18
N ALA A 338 -11.99 7.71 -24.00
CA ALA A 338 -11.01 8.55 -24.68
C ALA A 338 -11.08 8.43 -26.22
N GLU A 339 -11.62 7.33 -26.75
CA GLU A 339 -11.82 7.11 -28.19
C GLU A 339 -13.18 7.63 -28.70
N GLY A 340 -14.02 8.18 -27.82
CA GLY A 340 -15.32 8.77 -28.16
C GLY A 340 -16.49 7.79 -28.18
N ALA A 341 -16.31 6.54 -27.74
CA ALA A 341 -17.43 5.64 -27.45
C ALA A 341 -18.14 6.05 -26.16
N GLU A 342 -19.47 5.86 -26.10
CA GLU A 342 -20.30 6.17 -24.94
C GLU A 342 -21.06 4.94 -24.44
N LEU A 343 -21.30 4.86 -23.14
CA LEU A 343 -22.15 3.84 -22.51
C LEU A 343 -23.01 4.50 -21.43
N TRP A 344 -24.29 4.13 -21.41
CA TRP A 344 -25.25 4.59 -20.41
C TRP A 344 -25.64 3.46 -19.47
N ALA A 345 -25.87 3.81 -18.20
CA ALA A 345 -26.52 2.96 -17.21
C ALA A 345 -27.31 3.78 -16.18
N ASP A 346 -28.12 3.11 -15.37
CA ASP A 346 -28.89 3.76 -14.30
C ASP A 346 -27.99 4.20 -13.14
N LEU A 347 -26.92 3.44 -12.87
CA LEU A 347 -26.05 3.57 -11.70
C LEU A 347 -24.60 3.31 -12.11
N ALA A 348 -23.64 3.85 -11.34
CA ALA A 348 -22.24 3.49 -11.51
C ALA A 348 -21.49 3.33 -10.18
N VAL A 349 -20.57 2.36 -10.14
CA VAL A 349 -19.56 2.22 -9.10
C VAL A 349 -18.23 2.73 -9.64
N VAL A 350 -17.73 3.83 -9.09
CA VAL A 350 -16.44 4.44 -9.43
C VAL A 350 -15.37 3.83 -8.53
N THR A 351 -14.41 3.12 -9.13
CA THR A 351 -13.29 2.48 -8.40
C THR A 351 -11.92 3.01 -8.81
N LEU A 352 -11.89 4.23 -9.36
CA LEU A 352 -10.68 4.92 -9.77
C LEU A 352 -9.74 5.14 -8.55
N PRO A 353 -8.42 4.93 -8.70
CA PRO A 353 -7.44 5.22 -7.66
C PRO A 353 -7.49 6.69 -7.22
N VAL A 354 -7.10 6.96 -5.96
CA VAL A 354 -7.00 8.33 -5.43
C VAL A 354 -6.08 9.19 -6.30
N GLY A 355 -4.95 8.65 -6.77
CA GLY A 355 -4.05 9.36 -7.70
C GLY A 355 -4.76 9.82 -8.97
N VAL A 356 -5.53 8.94 -9.64
CA VAL A 356 -6.28 9.27 -10.86
C VAL A 356 -7.36 10.34 -10.61
N LEU A 357 -8.07 10.24 -9.48
CA LEU A 357 -9.06 11.25 -9.10
C LEU A 357 -8.42 12.62 -8.84
N ARG A 358 -7.23 12.66 -8.22
CA ARG A 358 -6.47 13.89 -7.95
C ARG A 358 -5.82 14.47 -9.20
N ALA A 359 -5.45 13.63 -10.16
CA ALA A 359 -4.91 14.05 -11.45
C ALA A 359 -6.00 14.64 -12.38
N GLU A 360 -7.28 14.50 -12.01
CA GLU A 360 -8.43 14.95 -12.81
C GLU A 360 -8.42 14.37 -14.24
N SER A 361 -7.85 13.18 -14.42
CA SER A 361 -7.76 12.52 -15.73
C SER A 361 -9.12 12.06 -16.26
N VAL A 362 -10.12 11.96 -15.38
CA VAL A 362 -11.52 11.67 -15.71
C VAL A 362 -12.38 12.86 -15.31
N GLY A 363 -13.04 13.48 -16.29
CA GLY A 363 -13.97 14.58 -16.06
C GLY A 363 -15.28 14.12 -15.43
N PHE A 364 -15.85 14.94 -14.55
CA PHE A 364 -17.16 14.72 -13.95
C PHE A 364 -18.10 15.88 -14.29
N THR A 365 -19.27 15.57 -14.85
CA THR A 365 -20.27 16.56 -15.27
C THR A 365 -21.64 16.21 -14.67
N PRO A 366 -22.18 16.99 -13.71
CA PRO A 366 -21.58 18.17 -13.07
C PRO A 366 -20.33 17.82 -12.25
N PRO A 367 -19.52 18.81 -11.84
CA PRO A 367 -18.36 18.56 -10.98
C PRO A 367 -18.75 17.87 -9.67
N LEU A 368 -17.81 17.09 -9.10
CA LEU A 368 -18.00 16.46 -7.80
C LEU A 368 -18.24 17.52 -6.70
N PRO A 369 -19.06 17.22 -5.66
CA PRO A 369 -19.33 18.15 -4.57
C PRO A 369 -18.07 18.54 -3.78
N SER A 370 -18.09 19.72 -3.15
CA SER A 370 -16.97 20.27 -2.37
C SER A 370 -16.41 19.29 -1.35
N ASP A 371 -17.28 18.60 -0.60
CA ASP A 371 -16.84 17.71 0.49
C ASP A 371 -16.03 16.53 -0.04
N LYS A 372 -16.29 16.10 -1.29
CA LYS A 372 -15.51 15.06 -1.97
C LYS A 372 -14.18 15.59 -2.50
N LEU A 373 -14.14 16.83 -2.97
CA LEU A 373 -12.90 17.50 -3.35
C LEU A 373 -12.01 17.73 -2.12
N ASP A 374 -12.60 18.17 -1.01
CA ASP A 374 -11.91 18.34 0.28
C ASP A 374 -11.33 17.01 0.76
N ALA A 375 -12.08 15.91 0.65
CA ALA A 375 -11.56 14.57 0.92
C ALA A 375 -10.32 14.22 0.07
N LEU A 376 -10.32 14.56 -1.23
CA LEU A 376 -9.17 14.35 -2.12
C LEU A 376 -7.98 15.27 -1.80
N THR A 377 -8.18 16.37 -1.05
CA THR A 377 -7.08 17.17 -0.50
C THR A 377 -6.48 16.56 0.76
N GLY A 378 -7.30 15.84 1.55
CA GLY A 378 -6.86 15.13 2.75
C GLY A 378 -6.22 13.78 2.50
N LEU A 379 -6.26 13.29 1.26
CA LEU A 379 -5.66 12.02 0.84
C LEU A 379 -4.53 12.27 -0.17
N GLY A 380 -3.40 11.59 0.06
CA GLY A 380 -2.27 11.55 -0.87
C GLY A 380 -2.23 10.26 -1.69
N SER A 381 -1.44 10.29 -2.76
CA SER A 381 -1.03 9.09 -3.51
C SER A 381 0.46 8.86 -3.26
N GLY A 382 0.74 7.95 -2.35
CA GLY A 382 2.07 7.50 -1.99
C GLY A 382 2.67 6.55 -3.03
N LEU A 383 3.96 6.33 -2.90
CA LEU A 383 4.74 5.47 -3.78
C LEU A 383 5.58 4.50 -2.95
N LEU A 384 5.45 3.24 -3.32
CA LEU A 384 6.32 2.12 -3.00
C LEU A 384 6.54 1.39 -4.32
N ASP A 385 7.79 1.36 -4.77
CA ASP A 385 8.20 0.64 -5.96
C ASP A 385 9.11 -0.53 -5.60
N LYS A 386 9.10 -1.53 -6.49
CA LYS A 386 9.77 -2.81 -6.35
C LYS A 386 10.79 -3.00 -7.45
N LEU A 387 11.89 -3.65 -7.08
CA LEU A 387 12.86 -4.17 -8.02
C LEU A 387 13.07 -5.66 -7.75
N TRP A 388 12.64 -6.49 -8.69
CA TRP A 388 12.91 -7.92 -8.73
C TRP A 388 14.20 -8.17 -9.48
N LEU A 389 15.13 -8.90 -8.88
CA LEU A 389 16.41 -9.27 -9.47
C LEU A 389 16.53 -10.79 -9.48
N GLY A 390 16.72 -11.37 -10.67
CA GLY A 390 17.00 -12.79 -10.86
C GLY A 390 18.48 -13.02 -11.10
N PHE A 391 19.03 -14.08 -10.50
CA PHE A 391 20.43 -14.47 -10.59
C PHE A 391 20.57 -15.92 -11.04
N ASP A 392 21.78 -16.34 -11.38
CA ASP A 392 22.06 -17.75 -11.71
C ASP A 392 22.19 -18.62 -10.45
N ASP A 393 22.78 -18.07 -9.39
CA ASP A 393 23.07 -18.75 -8.13
C ASP A 393 22.70 -17.86 -6.92
N VAL A 394 22.42 -18.50 -5.78
CA VAL A 394 22.22 -17.82 -4.49
C VAL A 394 23.58 -17.49 -3.88
N PHE A 395 23.86 -16.20 -3.67
CA PHE A 395 25.09 -15.70 -3.04
C PHE A 395 24.84 -14.95 -1.72
N TRP A 396 23.62 -15.02 -1.20
CA TRP A 396 23.20 -14.46 0.10
C TRP A 396 22.87 -15.57 1.10
N ASP A 397 22.53 -15.22 2.33
CA ASP A 397 22.03 -16.16 3.33
C ASP A 397 20.68 -16.74 2.86
N ALA A 398 20.69 -18.03 2.50
CA ALA A 398 19.53 -18.72 1.98
C ALA A 398 18.45 -18.96 3.05
N GLU A 399 18.76 -18.82 4.34
CA GLU A 399 17.85 -19.09 5.44
C GLU A 399 17.13 -17.86 5.95
N ALA A 400 17.61 -16.64 5.67
CA ALA A 400 16.96 -15.39 6.05
C ALA A 400 15.69 -15.16 5.21
N ASP A 401 14.62 -14.67 5.84
CA ASP A 401 13.41 -14.22 5.14
C ASP A 401 13.62 -12.80 4.60
N VAL A 402 14.27 -11.96 5.41
CA VAL A 402 14.55 -10.53 5.15
C VAL A 402 16.04 -10.23 5.22
N ILE A 403 16.52 -9.42 4.27
CA ILE A 403 17.85 -8.83 4.29
C ILE A 403 17.71 -7.31 4.32
N ASN A 404 18.17 -6.69 5.40
CA ASN A 404 18.14 -5.24 5.57
C ASN A 404 19.48 -4.61 5.22
N TRP A 405 19.41 -3.40 4.68
CA TRP A 405 20.58 -2.59 4.37
C TRP A 405 20.46 -1.20 4.97
N ILE A 406 21.37 -0.92 5.91
CA ILE A 406 21.50 0.41 6.52
C ILE A 406 22.64 1.14 5.82
N ASP A 407 22.35 1.72 4.67
CA ASP A 407 23.34 2.49 3.91
C ASP A 407 23.85 3.68 4.76
N PRO A 408 25.18 3.81 4.97
CA PRO A 408 25.74 4.92 5.76
C PRO A 408 25.54 6.31 5.16
N GLN A 409 25.30 6.39 3.84
CA GLN A 409 25.17 7.63 3.08
C GLN A 409 23.72 7.94 2.73
N ASN A 410 22.93 6.91 2.39
CA ASN A 410 21.52 7.07 2.03
C ASN A 410 20.64 5.98 2.68
N PRO A 411 20.30 6.09 3.98
CA PRO A 411 19.69 5.00 4.74
C PRO A 411 18.31 4.56 4.23
N GLY A 412 17.67 5.34 3.36
CA GLY A 412 16.40 4.99 2.72
C GLY A 412 16.52 4.35 1.33
N LEU A 413 17.74 4.16 0.81
CA LEU A 413 17.99 3.53 -0.49
C LEU A 413 18.21 2.02 -0.33
N TRP A 414 17.39 1.22 -1.03
CA TRP A 414 17.33 -0.24 -0.90
C TRP A 414 17.35 -0.78 0.55
N PRO A 415 16.52 -0.26 1.48
CA PRO A 415 16.66 -0.55 2.91
C PRO A 415 16.19 -1.96 3.30
N PHE A 416 15.36 -2.59 2.49
CA PHE A 416 14.63 -3.83 2.78
C PHE A 416 14.59 -4.72 1.54
N TRP A 417 14.96 -5.98 1.71
CA TRP A 417 15.03 -6.99 0.66
C TRP A 417 14.39 -8.29 1.13
N VAL A 418 13.70 -8.97 0.22
CA VAL A 418 13.04 -10.24 0.47
C VAL A 418 13.72 -11.36 -0.29
N ASN A 419 13.99 -12.44 0.41
CA ASN A 419 14.65 -13.63 -0.11
C ASN A 419 13.68 -14.51 -0.90
N GLY A 420 13.58 -14.29 -2.22
CA GLY A 420 12.74 -15.10 -3.10
C GLY A 420 13.13 -16.58 -3.15
N TYR A 421 14.37 -16.95 -2.80
CA TYR A 421 14.77 -18.36 -2.74
C TYR A 421 14.08 -19.11 -1.61
N LYS A 422 13.90 -18.46 -0.45
CA LYS A 422 13.22 -19.06 0.72
C LYS A 422 11.77 -19.41 0.42
N PHE A 423 11.09 -18.55 -0.34
CA PHE A 423 9.64 -18.65 -0.57
C PHE A 423 9.29 -19.36 -1.88
N TYR A 424 10.07 -19.13 -2.94
CA TYR A 424 9.75 -19.62 -4.28
C TYR A 424 10.76 -20.65 -4.81
N GLY A 425 11.84 -20.93 -4.06
CA GLY A 425 12.87 -21.90 -4.46
C GLY A 425 13.72 -21.46 -5.65
N VAL A 426 13.71 -20.16 -5.98
CA VAL A 426 14.42 -19.58 -7.13
C VAL A 426 15.38 -18.46 -6.68
N PRO A 427 16.54 -18.30 -7.35
CA PRO A 427 17.56 -17.30 -7.00
C PRO A 427 17.10 -15.87 -7.35
N VAL A 428 16.13 -15.37 -6.59
CA VAL A 428 15.51 -14.06 -6.77
C VAL A 428 15.62 -13.26 -5.48
N LEU A 429 15.96 -11.99 -5.62
CA LEU A 429 15.84 -10.98 -4.57
C LEU A 429 14.80 -9.93 -4.99
N LEU A 430 13.99 -9.51 -4.03
CA LEU A 430 13.01 -8.44 -4.20
C LEU A 430 13.39 -7.28 -3.29
N ALA A 431 13.67 -6.11 -3.87
CA ALA A 431 14.03 -4.90 -3.15
C ALA A 431 12.93 -3.84 -3.22
N PHE A 432 12.89 -2.96 -2.22
CA PHE A 432 11.83 -1.96 -2.07
C PHE A 432 12.41 -0.56 -1.87
N ASN A 433 11.70 0.45 -2.38
CA ASN A 433 11.85 1.84 -1.99
C ASN A 433 10.50 2.52 -1.88
N GLY A 434 10.29 3.28 -0.81
CA GLY A 434 9.08 4.05 -0.56
C GLY A 434 9.32 5.56 -0.50
N GLY A 435 8.25 6.34 -0.52
CA GLY A 435 8.26 7.79 -0.29
C GLY A 435 9.12 8.57 -1.29
N GLY A 436 9.85 9.58 -0.79
CA GLY A 436 10.68 10.46 -1.62
C GLY A 436 11.73 9.71 -2.43
N VAL A 437 12.38 8.69 -1.86
CA VAL A 437 13.40 7.89 -2.55
C VAL A 437 12.80 7.14 -3.74
N ALA A 438 11.60 6.56 -3.59
CA ALA A 438 10.91 5.90 -4.69
C ALA A 438 10.64 6.86 -5.86
N ARG A 439 10.25 8.11 -5.55
CA ARG A 439 9.98 9.14 -6.57
C ARG A 439 11.25 9.56 -7.29
N GLU A 440 12.35 9.73 -6.55
CA GLU A 440 13.65 10.01 -7.17
C GLU A 440 14.06 8.89 -8.12
N LEU A 441 13.91 7.63 -7.69
CA LEU A 441 14.22 6.48 -8.53
C LEU A 441 13.30 6.40 -9.75
N ALA A 442 12.02 6.78 -9.66
CA ALA A 442 11.08 6.78 -10.77
C ALA A 442 11.59 7.54 -12.01
N ASP A 443 12.40 8.59 -11.82
CA ASP A 443 12.99 9.38 -12.90
C ASP A 443 14.28 8.75 -13.49
N TRP A 444 14.83 7.72 -12.86
CA TRP A 444 16.06 7.06 -13.30
C TRP A 444 15.78 6.01 -14.38
N SER A 445 16.75 5.82 -15.27
CA SER A 445 16.72 4.70 -16.21
C SER A 445 16.86 3.35 -15.50
N ASP A 446 16.39 2.29 -16.15
CA ASP A 446 16.49 0.94 -15.60
C ASP A 446 17.94 0.52 -15.30
N ASP A 447 18.90 0.87 -16.16
CA ASP A 447 20.32 0.58 -15.94
C ASP A 447 20.85 1.30 -14.69
N GLU A 448 20.41 2.54 -14.42
CA GLU A 448 20.81 3.30 -13.22
C GLU A 448 20.21 2.69 -11.95
N VAL A 449 18.94 2.29 -11.99
CA VAL A 449 18.27 1.64 -10.85
C VAL A 449 18.90 0.29 -10.54
N VAL A 450 19.12 -0.55 -11.56
CA VAL A 450 19.77 -1.86 -11.39
C VAL A 450 21.21 -1.69 -10.88
N ALA A 451 21.98 -0.75 -11.44
CA ALA A 451 23.34 -0.49 -10.98
C ALA A 451 23.37 -0.04 -9.51
N SER A 452 22.42 0.80 -9.10
CA SER A 452 22.26 1.24 -7.71
C SER A 452 21.99 0.06 -6.76
N ALA A 453 21.07 -0.82 -7.14
CA ALA A 453 20.75 -2.01 -6.35
C ALA A 453 21.92 -3.00 -6.26
N MET A 454 22.65 -3.23 -7.35
CA MET A 454 23.85 -4.07 -7.36
C MET A 454 25.00 -3.46 -6.55
N ALA A 455 25.10 -2.13 -6.50
CA ALA A 455 26.05 -1.44 -5.63
C ALA A 455 25.72 -1.65 -4.14
N ALA A 456 24.43 -1.64 -3.78
CA ALA A 456 24.00 -1.97 -2.42
C ALA A 456 24.37 -3.42 -2.04
N LEU A 457 24.08 -4.40 -2.91
CA LEU A 457 24.47 -5.80 -2.69
C LEU A 457 25.99 -5.97 -2.56
N SER A 458 26.77 -5.26 -3.38
CA SER A 458 28.24 -5.26 -3.28
C SER A 458 28.72 -4.65 -1.96
N ALA A 459 28.10 -3.57 -1.49
CA ALA A 459 28.42 -2.94 -0.22
C ALA A 459 28.04 -3.81 0.99
N MET A 460 26.99 -4.63 0.88
CA MET A 460 26.61 -5.62 1.89
C MET A 460 27.67 -6.73 2.06
N ALA A 461 28.45 -7.03 1.03
CA ALA A 461 29.51 -8.03 1.05
C ALA A 461 30.79 -7.59 1.77
N GLY A 462 31.05 -6.26 1.84
CA GLY A 462 32.20 -5.66 2.54
C GLY A 462 33.31 -5.12 1.64
#